data_AF-A0A972FM95-F1
#
_entry.id   AF-A0A972FM95-F1
#
_cell.length_a   1.000
_cell.length_b   1.000
_cell.length_c   1.000
_cell.angle_alpha   90.00
_cell.angle_beta   90.00
_cell.angle_gamma   90.00
#
_symmetry.space_group_name_H-M   'P 1'
#
loop_
_entity.id
_entity.type
_entity.pdbx_description
1 polymer ?
#
loop_
_entity_poly.entity_id
_entity_poly.type
_entity_poly.pdbx_seq_one_letter_code
_entity_poly.pdbx_strand_id
1 'polypeptide(L)'
;RNALIVGMAMGFAVIPTIFSIAEDAVFNVPKHLTQGSLALGATPWQTVIGVVLLTASPGIFSAVMIGFGRAVGETMIVLMASGNSPIVNFNIFEGMRTLAANIAVELPETAVGSTHFRVLFLSALVLLAFTFVLNTAAEVVRQRLRKRYASL
;
A
#
# COMPACT_ATOMS: atom_id res chain seq x y z
N ARG A 1 10.17 12.05 -18.89
CA ARG A 1 8.97 12.86 -18.59
C ARG A 1 7.88 12.01 -17.94
N ASN A 2 8.22 11.12 -16.99
CA ASN A 2 7.41 9.93 -16.72
C ASN A 2 7.00 9.72 -15.25
N ALA A 3 7.74 10.21 -14.25
CA ALA A 3 7.43 9.88 -12.85
C ALA A 3 6.07 10.42 -12.35
N LEU A 4 5.64 11.58 -12.85
CA LEU A 4 4.35 12.17 -12.48
C LEU A 4 3.16 11.38 -13.07
N ILE A 5 3.32 10.84 -14.28
CA ILE A 5 2.32 9.97 -14.93
C ILE A 5 2.26 8.62 -14.20
N VAL A 6 3.42 8.07 -13.84
CA VAL A 6 3.52 6.85 -13.02
C VAL A 6 2.82 7.05 -11.68
N GLY A 7 3.04 8.17 -11.00
CA GLY A 7 2.39 8.50 -9.73
C GLY A 7 0.87 8.60 -9.85
N MET A 8 0.37 9.25 -10.89
CA MET A 8 -1.08 9.31 -11.15
C MET A 8 -1.68 7.94 -11.48
N ALA A 9 -1.02 7.15 -12.32
CA ALA A 9 -1.47 5.81 -12.68
C ALA A 9 -1.50 4.87 -11.45
N MET A 10 -0.45 4.90 -10.61
CA MET A 10 -0.41 4.16 -9.36
C MET A 10 -1.48 4.63 -8.38
N GLY A 11 -1.70 5.95 -8.27
CA GLY A 11 -2.79 6.49 -7.45
C GLY A 11 -4.14 5.89 -7.85
N PHE A 12 -4.45 5.88 -9.15
CA PHE A 12 -5.68 5.27 -9.66
C PHE A 12 -5.80 3.77 -9.39
N ALA A 13 -4.71 3.02 -9.53
CA ALA A 13 -4.71 1.57 -9.30
C ALA A 13 -4.98 1.20 -7.82
N VAL A 14 -4.52 2.03 -6.89
CA VAL A 14 -4.57 1.75 -5.45
C VAL A 14 -5.91 2.16 -4.82
N ILE A 15 -6.62 3.14 -5.39
CA ILE A 15 -7.94 3.61 -4.91
C ILE A 15 -8.93 2.46 -4.65
N PRO A 16 -9.25 1.55 -5.59
CA PRO A 16 -10.26 0.52 -5.36
C PRO A 16 -9.87 -0.43 -4.22
N THR A 17 -8.57 -0.69 -4.08
CA THR A 17 -8.06 -1.56 -3.00
C THR A 17 -8.21 -0.89 -1.63
N ILE A 18 -7.83 0.38 -1.51
CA ILE A 18 -8.03 1.14 -0.26
C ILE A 18 -9.52 1.26 0.06
N PHE A 19 -10.33 1.58 -0.95
CA PHE A 19 -11.78 1.75 -0.79
C PHE A 19 -12.45 0.50 -0.24
N SER A 20 -12.20 -0.68 -0.85
CA SER A 20 -12.82 -1.94 -0.41
C SER A 20 -12.46 -2.29 1.04
N ILE A 21 -11.19 -2.13 1.44
CA ILE A 21 -10.77 -2.45 2.82
C ILE A 21 -11.30 -1.40 3.82
N ALA A 22 -11.36 -0.13 3.41
CA ALA A 22 -11.92 0.94 4.24
C ALA A 22 -13.43 0.78 4.43
N GLU A 23 -14.15 0.37 3.39
CA GLU A 23 -15.57 0.04 3.44
C GLU A 23 -15.83 -1.11 4.42
N ASP A 24 -15.09 -2.21 4.30
CA ASP A 24 -15.16 -3.33 5.25
C ASP A 24 -14.90 -2.90 6.70
N ALA A 25 -13.99 -1.93 6.92
CA ALA A 25 -13.71 -1.39 8.24
C ALA A 25 -14.90 -0.61 8.81
N VAL A 26 -15.59 0.16 7.98
CA VAL A 26 -16.78 0.93 8.37
C VAL A 26 -17.96 0.01 8.64
N PHE A 27 -18.18 -1.01 7.80
CA PHE A 27 -19.28 -1.97 7.98
C PHE A 27 -19.10 -2.89 9.19
N ASN A 28 -17.86 -3.11 9.64
CA ASN A 28 -17.58 -3.87 10.86
C ASN A 28 -17.87 -3.10 12.16
N VAL A 29 -18.20 -1.80 12.10
CA VAL A 29 -18.56 -1.03 13.30
C VAL A 29 -19.87 -1.59 13.88
N PRO A 30 -19.89 -1.96 15.18
CA PRO A 30 -21.09 -2.52 15.78
C PRO A 30 -22.29 -1.56 15.74
N LYS A 31 -23.43 -2.02 15.21
CA LYS A 31 -24.63 -1.20 15.04
C LYS A 31 -25.18 -0.63 16.37
N HIS A 32 -24.89 -1.27 17.50
CA HIS A 32 -25.32 -0.78 18.82
C HIS A 32 -24.65 0.55 19.19
N LEU A 33 -23.42 0.82 18.74
CA LEU A 33 -22.76 2.11 18.95
C LEU A 33 -23.46 3.21 18.16
N THR A 34 -23.80 2.93 16.91
CA THR A 34 -24.55 3.85 16.03
C THR A 34 -25.95 4.12 16.58
N GLN A 35 -26.67 3.07 17.00
CA GLN A 35 -28.01 3.20 17.57
C GLN A 35 -28.00 3.90 18.94
N GLY A 36 -27.00 3.65 19.79
CA GLY A 36 -26.81 4.34 21.06
C GLY A 36 -26.57 5.84 20.86
N SER A 37 -25.74 6.22 19.89
CA SER A 37 -25.52 7.63 19.52
C SER A 37 -26.81 8.32 19.07
N LEU A 38 -27.59 7.66 18.21
CA LEU A 38 -28.89 8.18 17.75
C LEU A 38 -29.91 8.28 18.90
N ALA A 39 -29.91 7.32 19.83
CA ALA A 39 -30.79 7.34 21.01
C ALA A 39 -30.46 8.46 22.00
N LEU A 40 -29.20 8.91 22.02
CA LEU A 40 -28.76 10.09 22.79
C LEU A 40 -29.11 11.43 22.10
N GLY A 41 -29.82 11.40 20.97
CA GLY A 41 -30.23 12.59 20.22
C GLY A 41 -29.16 13.12 19.27
N ALA A 42 -28.09 12.36 19.00
CA ALA A 42 -27.10 12.76 18.01
C ALA A 42 -27.68 12.69 16.59
N THR A 43 -27.26 13.63 15.73
CA THR A 43 -27.60 13.57 14.31
C THR A 43 -26.84 12.44 13.59
N PRO A 44 -27.33 11.96 12.43
CA PRO A 44 -26.59 10.98 11.64
C PRO A 44 -25.17 11.43 11.30
N TRP A 45 -24.98 12.72 11.01
CA TRP A 45 -23.66 13.30 10.73
C TRP A 45 -22.71 13.26 11.93
N GLN A 46 -23.20 13.64 13.12
CA GLN A 46 -22.43 13.55 14.36
C GLN A 46 -22.06 12.11 14.70
N THR A 47 -22.97 11.17 14.46
CA THR A 47 -22.73 9.74 14.69
C THR A 47 -21.66 9.20 13.73
N VAL A 48 -21.68 9.61 12.46
CA VAL A 48 -20.66 9.21 11.48
C VAL A 48 -19.28 9.72 11.89
N ILE A 49 -19.15 11.01 12.21
CA ILE A 49 -17.84 11.59 12.57
C ILE A 49 -17.35 11.12 13.94
N GLY A 50 -18.23 11.14 14.94
CA GLY A 50 -17.86 10.93 16.33
C GLY A 50 -17.74 9.46 16.75
N VAL A 51 -18.49 8.56 16.10
CA VAL A 51 -18.57 7.15 16.51
C VAL A 51 -18.07 6.23 15.41
N VAL A 52 -18.64 6.31 14.20
CA VAL A 52 -18.34 5.38 13.12
C VAL A 52 -16.90 5.56 12.62
N LEU A 53 -16.52 6.80 12.27
CA LEU A 53 -15.19 7.10 11.73
C LEU A 53 -14.10 6.87 12.79
N LEU A 54 -14.39 7.20 14.06
CA LEU A 54 -13.46 6.96 15.16
C LEU A 54 -13.21 5.47 15.37
N THR A 55 -14.27 4.67 15.37
CA THR A 55 -14.20 3.21 15.56
C THR A 55 -13.59 2.50 14.35
N ALA A 56 -13.87 2.98 13.13
CA ALA A 56 -13.32 2.45 11.88
C ALA A 56 -11.90 2.94 11.58
N SER A 57 -11.41 3.99 12.25
CA SER A 57 -10.10 4.61 12.00
C SER A 57 -8.91 3.63 11.95
N PRO A 58 -8.83 2.57 12.77
CA PRO A 58 -7.78 1.56 12.67
C PRO A 58 -7.81 0.79 11.35
N GLY A 59 -9.02 0.45 10.89
CA GLY A 59 -9.22 -0.31 9.66
C GLY A 59 -8.94 0.54 8.43
N ILE A 60 -9.35 1.83 8.45
CA ILE A 60 -9.02 2.80 7.39
C ILE A 60 -7.49 3.01 7.32
N PHE A 61 -6.82 3.19 8.45
CA PHE A 61 -5.35 3.33 8.47
C PHE A 61 -4.66 2.09 7.90
N SER A 62 -5.17 0.90 8.26
CA SER A 62 -4.67 -0.37 7.73
C SER A 62 -4.91 -0.51 6.23
N ALA A 63 -6.08 -0.08 5.73
CA ALA A 63 -6.42 -0.05 4.31
C ALA A 63 -5.41 0.79 3.52
N VAL A 64 -5.08 1.97 4.02
CA VAL A 64 -4.10 2.87 3.41
C VAL A 64 -2.71 2.23 3.39
N MET A 65 -2.25 1.68 4.52
CA MET A 65 -0.95 1.00 4.61
C MET A 65 -0.83 -0.19 3.65
N ILE A 66 -1.87 -1.04 3.57
CA ILE A 66 -1.91 -2.19 2.66
C ILE A 66 -1.95 -1.72 1.20
N GLY A 67 -2.75 -0.70 0.89
CA GLY A 67 -2.79 -0.09 -0.45
C GLY A 67 -1.43 0.41 -0.90
N PHE A 68 -0.71 1.12 -0.03
CA PHE A 68 0.68 1.54 -0.30
C PHE A 68 1.62 0.35 -0.51
N GLY A 69 1.53 -0.69 0.32
CA GLY A 69 2.32 -1.91 0.16
C GLY A 69 2.07 -2.60 -1.19
N ARG A 70 0.82 -2.63 -1.64
CA ARG A 70 0.45 -3.15 -2.97
C ARG A 70 0.94 -2.26 -4.11
N ALA A 71 0.87 -0.94 -3.96
CA ALA A 71 1.42 0.01 -4.94
C ALA A 71 2.92 -0.23 -5.17
N VAL A 72 3.66 -0.49 -4.09
CA VAL A 72 5.09 -0.84 -4.16
C VAL A 72 5.29 -2.19 -4.85
N GLY A 73 4.34 -3.13 -4.76
CA GLY A 73 4.37 -4.42 -5.45
C GLY A 73 3.92 -4.37 -6.92
N GLU A 74 3.10 -3.39 -7.32
CA GLU A 74 2.69 -3.13 -8.71
C GLU A 74 3.80 -2.46 -9.53
N THR A 75 5.06 -2.87 -9.32
CA THR A 75 6.23 -2.39 -10.04
C THR A 75 6.18 -2.66 -11.54
N MET A 76 5.26 -3.52 -11.99
CA MET A 76 4.97 -3.76 -13.40
C MET A 76 4.34 -2.53 -14.07
N ILE A 77 3.50 -1.77 -13.37
CA ILE A 77 2.94 -0.51 -13.87
C ILE A 77 4.07 0.51 -14.04
N VAL A 78 4.98 0.59 -13.05
CA VAL A 78 6.13 1.49 -13.09
C VAL A 78 7.09 1.12 -14.23
N LEU A 79 7.33 -0.17 -14.45
CA LEU A 79 8.10 -0.69 -15.58
C LEU A 79 7.56 -0.20 -16.93
N MET A 80 6.27 -0.42 -17.17
CA MET A 80 5.63 -0.11 -18.45
C MET A 80 5.48 1.40 -18.68
N ALA A 81 5.25 2.18 -17.62
CA ALA A 81 5.05 3.63 -17.73
C ALA A 81 6.36 4.44 -17.67
N SER A 82 7.43 3.91 -17.06
CA SER A 82 8.72 4.63 -16.94
C SER A 82 9.63 4.43 -18.15
N GLY A 83 9.40 3.41 -18.98
CA GLY A 83 10.13 3.23 -20.25
C GLY A 83 11.57 2.71 -20.10
N ASN A 84 11.90 2.09 -18.97
CA ASN A 84 13.16 1.36 -18.75
C ASN A 84 14.46 2.19 -18.91
N SER A 85 14.43 3.49 -18.62
CA SER A 85 15.67 4.30 -18.56
C SER A 85 16.37 4.12 -17.21
N PRO A 86 17.63 3.62 -17.16
CA PRO A 86 18.38 3.36 -15.92
C PRO A 86 19.03 4.65 -15.38
N ILE A 87 18.30 5.77 -15.40
CA ILE A 87 18.84 7.07 -14.99
C ILE A 87 18.37 7.32 -13.55
N VAL A 88 19.32 7.31 -12.61
CA VAL A 88 19.06 7.56 -11.19
C VAL A 88 19.29 9.04 -10.87
N ASN A 89 18.54 9.92 -11.53
CA ASN A 89 18.56 11.35 -11.22
C ASN A 89 17.39 11.68 -10.30
N PHE A 90 17.62 12.49 -9.27
CA PHE A 90 16.60 13.05 -8.35
C PHE A 90 15.61 14.02 -9.03
N ASN A 91 15.55 14.00 -10.36
CA ASN A 91 14.74 14.90 -11.15
C ASN A 91 13.38 14.23 -11.43
N ILE A 92 12.31 14.82 -10.89
CA ILE A 92 10.91 14.31 -10.98
C ILE A 92 10.43 14.20 -12.44
N PHE A 93 11.14 14.81 -13.40
CA PHE A 93 10.84 14.79 -14.81
C PHE A 93 11.53 13.66 -15.61
N GLU A 94 12.51 12.95 -15.03
CA GLU A 94 13.20 11.84 -15.70
C GLU A 94 12.55 10.48 -15.42
N GLY A 95 12.88 9.48 -16.23
CA GLY A 95 12.41 8.11 -16.03
C GLY A 95 13.22 7.43 -14.93
N MET A 96 12.56 6.71 -14.04
CA MET A 96 13.20 5.93 -12.96
C MET A 96 13.06 4.42 -13.23
N ARG A 97 14.11 3.65 -12.99
CA ARG A 97 14.06 2.18 -13.00
C ARG A 97 13.97 1.67 -11.57
N THR A 98 12.92 0.92 -11.25
CA THR A 98 12.77 0.32 -9.92
C THR A 98 13.66 -0.91 -9.78
N LEU A 99 13.99 -1.30 -8.55
CA LEU A 99 14.77 -2.53 -8.31
C LEU A 99 14.06 -3.77 -8.89
N ALA A 100 12.74 -3.86 -8.75
CA ALA A 100 11.94 -4.92 -9.35
C ALA A 100 11.93 -4.87 -10.89
N ALA A 101 11.93 -3.66 -11.47
CA ALA A 101 12.10 -3.45 -12.91
C ALA A 101 13.41 -4.02 -13.43
N ASN A 102 14.48 -3.78 -12.67
CA ASN A 102 15.81 -4.26 -13.02
C ASN A 102 15.83 -5.79 -13.04
N ILE A 103 15.30 -6.43 -11.99
CA ILE A 103 15.22 -7.88 -11.87
C ILE A 103 14.38 -8.49 -13.01
N ALA A 104 13.20 -7.95 -13.30
CA ALA A 104 12.30 -8.54 -14.29
C ALA A 104 12.86 -8.55 -15.72
N VAL A 105 13.65 -7.53 -16.08
CA VAL A 105 14.19 -7.36 -17.44
C VAL A 105 15.56 -8.03 -17.59
N GLU A 106 16.45 -7.93 -16.61
CA GLU A 106 17.84 -8.39 -16.74
C GLU A 106 18.05 -9.84 -16.24
N LEU A 107 17.17 -10.38 -15.40
CA LEU A 107 17.30 -11.77 -14.93
C LEU A 107 17.13 -12.82 -16.06
N PRO A 108 16.21 -12.64 -17.05
CA PRO A 108 16.08 -13.54 -18.20
C PRO A 108 17.20 -13.39 -19.23
N GLU A 109 17.75 -12.18 -19.37
CA GLU A 109 18.78 -11.82 -20.37
C GLU A 109 20.20 -12.22 -19.94
N THR A 110 20.41 -12.60 -18.66
CA THR A 110 21.75 -12.87 -18.12
C THR A 110 22.07 -14.36 -18.07
N ALA A 111 23.29 -14.72 -18.50
CA ALA A 111 23.76 -16.10 -18.46
C ALA A 111 23.79 -16.63 -17.01
N VAL A 112 23.14 -17.79 -16.81
CA VAL A 112 23.03 -18.47 -15.52
C VAL A 112 24.45 -18.80 -15.01
N GLY A 113 24.80 -18.25 -13.84
CA GLY A 113 26.11 -18.46 -13.20
C GLY A 113 27.10 -17.29 -13.30
N SER A 114 26.79 -16.23 -14.06
CA SER A 114 27.61 -15.01 -14.12
C SER A 114 27.58 -14.20 -12.80
N THR A 115 28.61 -13.37 -12.57
CA THR A 115 28.65 -12.45 -11.42
C THR A 115 27.42 -11.52 -11.40
N HIS A 116 26.96 -11.10 -12.58
CA HIS A 116 25.78 -10.25 -12.74
C HIS A 116 24.49 -10.94 -12.25
N PHE A 117 24.30 -12.22 -12.61
CA PHE A 117 23.16 -13.02 -12.14
C PHE A 117 23.09 -13.10 -10.61
N ARG A 118 24.24 -13.27 -9.94
CA ARG A 118 24.31 -13.33 -8.47
C ARG A 118 23.95 -11.99 -7.82
N VAL A 119 24.35 -10.87 -8.42
CA VAL A 119 24.02 -9.51 -7.93
C VAL A 119 22.52 -9.22 -8.10
N LEU A 120 21.90 -9.65 -9.21
CA LEU A 120 20.45 -9.54 -9.38
C LEU A 120 19.68 -10.40 -8.37
N PHE A 121 20.14 -11.62 -8.13
CA PHE A 121 19.52 -12.51 -7.17
C PHE A 121 19.62 -11.96 -5.74
N LEU A 122 20.76 -11.38 -5.37
CA LEU A 122 20.94 -10.66 -4.11
C LEU A 122 19.99 -9.47 -4.01
N SER A 123 19.86 -8.69 -5.08
CA SER A 123 18.96 -7.52 -5.13
C SER A 123 17.48 -7.94 -4.98
N ALA A 124 17.10 -9.07 -5.56
CA ALA A 124 15.76 -9.66 -5.39
C ALA A 124 15.52 -10.10 -3.95
N LEU A 125 16.52 -10.72 -3.31
CA LEU A 125 16.45 -11.12 -1.91
C LEU A 125 16.35 -9.92 -0.95
N VAL A 126 17.08 -8.84 -1.24
CA VAL A 126 16.97 -7.58 -0.47
C VAL A 126 15.59 -6.95 -0.62
N LEU A 127 15.06 -6.91 -1.86
CA LEU A 127 13.72 -6.40 -2.11
C LEU A 127 12.64 -7.24 -1.43
N LEU A 128 12.80 -8.56 -1.43
CA LEU A 128 11.93 -9.48 -0.69
C LEU A 128 11.99 -9.22 0.82
N ALA A 129 13.19 -9.10 1.39
CA ALA A 129 13.35 -8.83 2.82
C ALA A 129 12.71 -7.48 3.21
N PHE A 130 12.91 -6.44 2.40
CA PHE A 130 12.33 -5.12 2.63
C PHE A 130 10.79 -5.15 2.58
N THR A 131 10.21 -5.73 1.53
CA THR A 131 8.75 -5.85 1.39
C THR A 131 8.15 -6.71 2.49
N PHE A 132 8.82 -7.80 2.88
CA PHE A 132 8.41 -8.67 3.97
C PHE A 132 8.37 -7.93 5.32
N VAL A 133 9.41 -7.14 5.64
CA VAL A 133 9.47 -6.35 6.87
C VAL A 133 8.38 -5.28 6.90
N LEU A 134 8.18 -4.55 5.80
CA LEU A 134 7.13 -3.54 5.72
C LEU A 134 5.73 -4.14 5.84
N ASN A 135 5.44 -5.23 5.13
CA ASN A 135 4.13 -5.89 5.23
C ASN A 135 3.89 -6.45 6.63
N THR A 136 4.92 -7.03 7.25
CA THR A 136 4.83 -7.55 8.62
C THR A 136 4.61 -6.42 9.63
N ALA A 137 5.33 -5.30 9.49
CA ALA A 137 5.12 -4.13 10.33
C ALA A 137 3.70 -3.57 10.18
N ALA A 138 3.18 -3.48 8.95
CA ALA A 138 1.82 -3.05 8.67
C ALA A 138 0.77 -3.95 9.34
N GLU A 139 0.94 -5.28 9.26
CA GLU A 139 0.04 -6.24 9.89
C GLU A 139 0.13 -6.20 11.42
N VAL A 140 1.33 -6.05 11.99
CA VAL A 140 1.51 -5.92 13.45
C VAL A 140 0.83 -4.65 13.98
N VAL A 141 0.97 -3.53 13.26
CA VAL A 141 0.27 -2.27 13.61
C VAL A 141 -1.23 -2.48 13.55
N ARG A 142 -1.76 -3.09 12.48
CA ARG A 142 -3.19 -3.44 12.35
C ARG A 142 -3.69 -4.25 13.54
N GLN A 143 -2.97 -5.31 13.92
CA GLN A 143 -3.36 -6.16 15.04
C GLN A 143 -3.32 -5.43 16.38
N ARG A 144 -2.32 -4.56 16.60
CA ARG A 144 -2.23 -3.76 17.84
C ARG A 144 -3.37 -2.76 17.96
N LEU A 145 -3.72 -2.04 16.89
CA LEU A 145 -4.86 -1.13 16.96
C LEU A 145 -6.16 -1.91 17.14
N ARG A 146 -6.39 -3.00 16.39
CA ARG A 146 -7.61 -3.82 16.55
C ARG A 146 -7.80 -4.30 17.99
N LYS A 147 -6.74 -4.76 18.66
CA LYS A 147 -6.79 -5.17 20.07
C LYS A 147 -7.12 -4.02 21.02
N ARG A 148 -6.61 -2.81 20.77
CA ARG A 148 -6.86 -1.61 21.60
C ARG A 148 -8.30 -1.11 21.54
N TYR A 149 -8.95 -1.24 20.38
CA TYR A 149 -10.33 -0.78 20.18
C TYR A 149 -11.37 -1.89 20.40
N ALA A 150 -10.97 -3.17 20.38
CA ALA A 150 -11.84 -4.26 20.81
C ALA A 150 -12.03 -4.33 22.34
N SER A 151 -11.23 -3.59 23.11
CA SER A 151 -11.30 -3.50 24.57
C SER A 151 -12.02 -2.24 25.09
N LEU A 152 -12.65 -1.47 24.19
CA LEU A 152 -13.55 -0.35 24.48
C LEU A 152 -14.97 -0.75 24.10
#